data_AF-A0A935NVD2-F1
#
_entry.id   AF-A0A935NVD2-F1
#
_cell.length_a   1.000
_cell.length_b   1.000
_cell.length_c   1.000
_cell.angle_alpha   90.00
_cell.angle_beta   90.00
_cell.angle_gamma   90.00
#
_symmetry.space_group_name_H-M   'P 1'
#
loop_
_entity.id
_entity.type
_entity.pdbx_description
1 polymer ?
#
loop_
_entity_poly.entity_id
_entity_poly.type
_entity_poly.pdbx_seq_one_letter_code
_entity_poly.pdbx_strand_id
1 'polypeptide(L)'
;MTSFRVFALLVVALSACAGRPRMIGNSKIEDTALSRGVVETVEAYRTALERQDTQALLLMASKAYWEDSGTPSGSDDYGFEGLRAVLSERLSKVSEVRYSMRYVTMRSNCGNAPKQGCRASVEVMIDASYTVVDALGNERRPDKRDQGEFLLEWNGNKWLFLAGM
;
A
#
# COMPACT_ATOMS: atom_id res chain seq x y z
N MET A 1 -3.77 70.87 -28.95
CA MET A 1 -4.17 70.26 -27.67
C MET A 1 -4.09 68.74 -27.85
N THR A 2 -2.93 68.17 -27.51
CA THR A 2 -2.62 66.75 -27.68
C THR A 2 -2.68 66.06 -26.33
N SER A 3 -3.46 64.99 -26.22
CA SER A 3 -3.34 64.05 -25.10
C SER A 3 -3.73 62.67 -25.59
N PHE A 4 -2.71 61.92 -25.99
CA PHE A 4 -2.78 60.51 -26.30
C PHE A 4 -2.81 59.75 -24.96
N ARG A 5 -3.93 59.11 -24.63
CA ARG A 5 -4.03 58.26 -23.44
C ARG A 5 -3.42 56.90 -23.76
N VAL A 6 -2.26 56.62 -23.16
CA VAL A 6 -1.61 55.30 -23.22
C VAL A 6 -2.37 54.35 -22.30
N PHE A 7 -3.00 53.32 -22.87
CA PHE A 7 -3.64 52.23 -22.15
C PHE A 7 -2.58 51.16 -21.85
N ALA A 8 -2.11 51.09 -20.60
CA ALA A 8 -1.13 50.09 -20.18
C ALA A 8 -1.82 48.73 -19.98
N LEU A 9 -1.59 47.79 -20.89
CA LEU A 9 -1.96 46.38 -20.72
C LEU A 9 -1.03 45.74 -19.68
N LEU A 10 -1.55 45.49 -18.48
CA LEU A 10 -0.87 44.72 -17.44
C LEU A 10 -0.99 43.22 -17.77
N VAL A 11 -0.03 42.66 -18.50
CA VAL A 11 0.09 41.22 -18.70
C VAL A 11 0.58 40.60 -17.40
N VAL A 12 -0.35 40.08 -16.58
CA VAL A 12 -0.01 39.25 -15.43
C VAL A 12 0.47 37.90 -15.96
N ALA A 13 1.79 37.78 -16.12
CA ALA A 13 2.45 36.51 -16.35
C ALA A 13 2.33 35.67 -15.07
N LEU A 14 1.26 34.86 -14.99
CA LEU A 14 1.19 33.75 -14.04
C LEU A 14 2.28 32.76 -14.42
N SER A 15 3.45 32.94 -13.82
CA SER A 15 4.52 31.96 -13.78
C SER A 15 4.00 30.73 -13.05
N ALA A 16 3.43 29.80 -13.80
CA ALA A 16 3.27 28.42 -13.37
C ALA A 16 4.67 27.85 -13.16
N CYS A 17 5.20 27.99 -11.94
CA CYS A 17 6.23 27.13 -11.41
C CYS A 17 5.64 25.72 -11.33
N ALA A 18 5.51 25.06 -12.48
CA ALA A 18 5.31 23.63 -12.57
C ALA A 18 6.62 22.98 -12.13
N GLY A 19 6.90 23.05 -10.82
CA GLY A 19 7.98 22.33 -10.19
C GLY A 19 7.81 20.84 -10.51
N ARG A 20 8.93 20.14 -10.70
CA ARG A 20 8.89 18.69 -10.93
C ARG A 20 8.08 18.03 -9.80
N PRO A 21 7.21 17.05 -10.12
CA PRO A 21 6.48 16.34 -9.09
C PRO A 21 7.47 15.74 -8.08
N ARG A 22 7.21 15.99 -6.79
CA ARG A 22 7.98 15.38 -5.70
C ARG A 22 7.58 13.91 -5.62
N MET A 23 8.54 13.02 -5.36
CA MET A 23 8.28 11.57 -5.25
C MET A 23 8.38 11.11 -3.80
N ILE A 24 7.65 10.04 -3.45
CA ILE A 24 7.77 9.39 -2.13
C ILE A 24 9.06 8.56 -2.10
N GLY A 25 10.05 9.01 -1.32
CA GLY A 25 11.33 8.32 -1.17
C GLY A 25 12.02 8.05 -2.52
N ASN A 26 12.46 6.81 -2.74
CA ASN A 26 13.07 6.35 -3.99
C ASN A 26 12.06 5.64 -4.94
N SER A 27 10.76 5.91 -4.80
CA SER A 27 9.70 5.29 -5.61
C SER A 27 9.35 6.13 -6.85
N LYS A 28 8.51 5.57 -7.73
CA LYS A 28 7.86 6.31 -8.82
C LYS A 28 6.47 6.83 -8.45
N ILE A 29 6.17 6.95 -7.15
CA ILE A 29 4.90 7.44 -6.64
C ILE A 29 5.01 8.95 -6.39
N GLU A 30 4.18 9.74 -7.06
CA GLU A 30 4.08 11.18 -6.80
C GLU A 30 3.61 11.44 -5.37
N ASP A 31 4.21 12.43 -4.71
CA ASP A 31 3.95 12.81 -3.33
C ASP A 31 2.73 13.75 -3.25
N THR A 32 1.57 13.14 -3.04
CA THR A 32 0.26 13.79 -2.93
C THR A 32 -0.41 13.36 -1.62
N ALA A 33 -1.45 14.06 -1.19
CA ALA A 33 -2.21 13.65 0.00
C ALA A 33 -2.83 12.24 -0.17
N LEU A 34 -3.28 11.91 -1.39
CA LEU A 34 -3.84 10.59 -1.71
C LEU A 34 -2.77 9.49 -1.55
N SER A 35 -1.63 9.64 -2.23
CA SER A 35 -0.56 8.63 -2.19
C SER A 35 0.06 8.49 -0.82
N ARG A 36 0.20 9.57 -0.04
CA ARG A 36 0.64 9.49 1.36
C ARG A 36 -0.30 8.63 2.19
N GLY A 37 -1.61 8.88 2.14
CA GLY A 37 -2.57 8.10 2.93
C GLY A 37 -2.59 6.61 2.58
N VAL A 38 -2.38 6.27 1.30
CA VAL A 38 -2.24 4.88 0.86
C VAL A 38 -0.94 4.27 1.40
N VAL A 39 0.20 4.94 1.20
CA VAL A 39 1.52 4.46 1.66
C VAL A 39 1.57 4.34 3.18
N GLU A 40 1.01 5.28 3.93
CA GLU A 40 0.90 5.21 5.39
C GLU A 40 0.09 4.00 5.86
N THR A 41 -0.97 3.63 5.12
CA THR A 41 -1.76 2.43 5.42
C THR A 41 -0.94 1.15 5.16
N VAL A 42 -0.15 1.14 4.08
CA VAL A 42 0.75 0.02 3.74
C VAL A 42 1.90 -0.11 4.76
N GLU A 43 2.45 1.01 5.26
CA GLU A 43 3.43 1.02 6.35
C GLU A 43 2.83 0.54 7.70
N ALA A 44 1.57 0.86 7.96
CA ALA A 44 0.87 0.34 9.14
C ALA A 44 0.73 -1.18 9.08
N TYR A 45 0.39 -1.74 7.91
CA TYR A 45 0.39 -3.18 7.67
C TYR A 45 1.77 -3.79 7.92
N ARG A 46 2.83 -3.21 7.33
CA ARG A 46 4.23 -3.65 7.53
C ARG A 46 4.57 -3.79 9.02
N THR A 47 4.23 -2.74 9.78
CA THR A 47 4.52 -2.65 11.21
C THR A 47 3.70 -3.66 12.01
N ALA A 48 2.43 -3.86 11.67
CA ALA A 48 1.58 -4.85 12.32
C ALA A 48 2.09 -6.28 12.06
N LEU A 49 2.59 -6.56 10.85
CA LEU A 49 3.17 -7.85 10.50
C LEU A 49 4.46 -8.14 11.28
N GLU A 50 5.37 -7.16 11.40
CA GLU A 50 6.58 -7.30 12.21
C GLU A 50 6.28 -7.52 13.70
N ARG A 51 5.17 -6.97 14.20
CA ARG A 51 4.69 -7.18 15.57
C ARG A 51 3.85 -8.44 15.74
N GLN A 52 3.60 -9.16 14.65
CA GLN A 52 2.73 -10.35 14.61
C GLN A 52 1.33 -10.06 15.18
N ASP A 53 0.84 -8.83 15.02
CA ASP A 53 -0.45 -8.38 15.54
C ASP A 53 -1.59 -8.79 14.60
N THR A 54 -2.03 -10.04 14.75
CA THR A 54 -3.11 -10.64 13.96
C THR A 54 -4.40 -9.83 14.01
N GLN A 55 -4.71 -9.20 15.14
CA GLN A 55 -5.93 -8.41 15.30
C GLN A 55 -5.84 -7.11 14.52
N ALA A 56 -4.72 -6.38 14.62
CA ALA A 56 -4.51 -5.17 13.84
C ALA A 56 -4.53 -5.44 12.34
N LEU A 57 -3.86 -6.51 11.89
CA LEU A 57 -3.88 -6.94 10.49
C LEU A 57 -5.30 -7.20 10.00
N LEU A 58 -6.10 -7.96 10.75
CA LEU A 58 -7.47 -8.25 10.36
C LEU A 58 -8.37 -7.00 10.31
N LEU A 59 -8.13 -6.01 11.17
CA LEU A 59 -8.85 -4.72 11.16
C LEU A 59 -8.49 -3.80 9.98
N MET A 60 -7.39 -4.09 9.28
CA MET A 60 -6.98 -3.39 8.06
C MET A 60 -7.60 -4.02 6.81
N ALA A 61 -8.10 -5.25 6.87
CA ALA A 61 -8.75 -5.91 5.74
C ALA A 61 -10.20 -5.46 5.56
N SER A 62 -10.64 -5.32 4.31
CA SER A 62 -12.04 -5.14 3.95
C SER A 62 -12.79 -6.45 4.12
N LYS A 63 -14.08 -6.39 4.46
CA LYS A 63 -14.94 -7.59 4.45
C LYS A 63 -15.08 -8.20 3.05
N ALA A 64 -14.78 -7.45 2.00
CA ALA A 64 -14.70 -7.91 0.62
C ALA A 64 -13.30 -8.41 0.22
N TYR A 65 -12.40 -8.66 1.17
CA TYR A 65 -11.05 -9.18 0.91
C TYR A 65 -11.11 -10.50 0.14
N TRP A 66 -10.23 -10.64 -0.85
CA TRP A 66 -10.02 -11.85 -1.63
C TRP A 66 -8.54 -11.98 -2.02
N GLU A 67 -7.97 -13.17 -1.81
CA GLU A 67 -6.64 -13.56 -2.25
C GLU A 67 -6.75 -14.65 -3.32
N ASP A 68 -6.04 -14.47 -4.42
CA ASP A 68 -6.02 -15.34 -5.62
C ASP A 68 -4.73 -16.17 -5.70
N SER A 69 -3.73 -15.88 -4.84
CA SER A 69 -2.45 -16.59 -4.64
C SER A 69 -1.61 -16.88 -5.90
N GLY A 70 -2.08 -16.55 -7.10
CA GLY A 70 -1.48 -16.80 -8.39
C GLY A 70 -1.45 -18.27 -8.84
N THR A 71 -2.19 -19.19 -8.21
CA THR A 71 -2.12 -20.62 -8.58
C THR A 71 -3.23 -21.02 -9.56
N PRO A 72 -2.93 -21.85 -10.59
CA PRO A 72 -3.94 -22.24 -11.58
C PRO A 72 -5.17 -22.97 -11.01
N SER A 73 -5.02 -23.58 -9.83
CA SER A 73 -6.08 -24.37 -9.20
C SER A 73 -7.06 -23.53 -8.37
N GLY A 74 -6.63 -22.36 -7.90
CA GLY A 74 -7.34 -21.57 -6.89
C GLY A 74 -7.58 -22.29 -5.56
N SER A 75 -6.90 -23.41 -5.31
CA SER A 75 -7.12 -24.21 -4.09
C SER A 75 -6.61 -23.53 -2.83
N ASP A 76 -5.75 -22.54 -2.99
CA ASP A 76 -5.21 -21.66 -1.97
C ASP A 76 -5.80 -20.24 -2.03
N ASP A 77 -6.92 -20.06 -2.73
CA ASP A 77 -7.68 -18.82 -2.72
C ASP A 77 -8.50 -18.71 -1.45
N TYR A 78 -8.63 -17.48 -0.92
CA TYR A 78 -9.43 -17.27 0.27
C TYR A 78 -9.97 -15.85 0.41
N GLY A 79 -11.13 -15.74 1.05
CA GLY A 79 -11.73 -14.46 1.45
C GLY A 79 -11.37 -14.05 2.87
N PHE A 80 -12.05 -13.01 3.39
CA PHE A 80 -11.81 -12.44 4.73
C PHE A 80 -11.74 -13.45 5.88
N GLU A 81 -12.62 -14.46 5.94
CA GLU A 81 -12.57 -15.45 7.03
C GLU A 81 -11.40 -16.43 6.86
N GLY A 82 -10.99 -16.72 5.62
CA GLY A 82 -9.76 -17.48 5.38
C GLY A 82 -8.52 -16.67 5.73
N LEU A 83 -8.51 -15.36 5.49
CA LEU A 83 -7.43 -14.47 5.92
C LEU A 83 -7.24 -14.54 7.44
N ARG A 84 -8.33 -14.53 8.21
CA ARG A 84 -8.28 -14.72 9.68
C ARG A 84 -7.55 -16.01 10.03
N ALA A 85 -7.95 -17.13 9.41
CA ALA A 85 -7.32 -18.44 9.66
C ALA A 85 -5.85 -18.45 9.28
N VAL A 86 -5.50 -17.93 8.10
CA VAL A 86 -4.13 -17.83 7.59
C VAL A 86 -3.25 -17.00 8.52
N LEU A 87 -3.71 -15.82 8.95
CA LEU A 87 -2.96 -14.97 9.87
C LEU A 87 -2.74 -15.64 11.21
N SER A 88 -3.78 -16.25 11.79
CA SER A 88 -3.67 -16.96 13.07
C SER A 88 -2.72 -18.15 12.97
N GLU A 89 -2.83 -18.97 11.94
CA GLU A 89 -2.02 -20.18 11.77
C GLU A 89 -0.55 -19.86 11.43
N ARG A 90 -0.30 -18.93 10.50
CA ARG A 90 1.05 -18.63 10.04
C ARG A 90 1.83 -17.87 11.10
N LEU A 91 1.23 -16.82 11.68
CA LEU A 91 1.93 -16.01 12.66
C LEU A 91 2.12 -16.72 14.01
N SER A 92 1.29 -17.72 14.35
CA SER A 92 1.54 -18.54 15.56
C SER A 92 2.76 -19.45 15.46
N LYS A 93 3.24 -19.72 14.23
CA LYS A 93 4.39 -20.59 13.98
C LYS A 93 5.71 -19.81 13.90
N VAL A 94 5.64 -18.47 13.90
CA VAL A 94 6.79 -17.58 13.74
C VAL A 94 7.16 -16.98 15.09
N SER A 95 8.45 -16.94 15.43
CA SER A 95 8.94 -16.29 16.66
C SER A 95 9.51 -14.90 16.42
N GLU A 96 9.98 -14.62 15.21
CA GLU A 96 10.50 -13.31 14.81
C GLU A 96 10.18 -13.03 13.35
N VAL A 97 9.81 -11.78 13.04
CA VAL A 97 9.56 -11.31 11.67
C VAL A 97 10.43 -10.09 11.40
N ARG A 98 11.15 -10.10 10.28
CA ARG A 98 11.71 -8.90 9.64
C ARG A 98 11.03 -8.73 8.30
N TYR A 99 10.43 -7.57 8.06
CA TYR A 99 9.68 -7.33 6.83
C TYR A 99 9.92 -5.93 6.29
N SER A 100 10.60 -5.86 5.16
CA SER A 100 10.93 -4.60 4.48
C SER A 100 10.28 -4.53 3.11
N MET A 101 9.86 -3.31 2.74
CA MET A 101 9.22 -3.03 1.47
C MET A 101 9.92 -1.89 0.76
N ARG A 102 10.05 -2.02 -0.56
CA ARG A 102 10.41 -0.94 -1.47
C ARG A 102 9.26 -0.66 -2.41
N TYR A 103 8.65 0.50 -2.27
CA TYR A 103 7.58 0.98 -3.16
C TYR A 103 8.11 1.17 -4.59
N VAL A 104 7.39 0.61 -5.56
CA VAL A 104 7.72 0.70 -6.99
C VAL A 104 6.84 1.75 -7.65
N THR A 105 5.54 1.49 -7.74
CA THR A 105 4.55 2.35 -8.38
C THR A 105 3.20 2.26 -7.66
N MET A 106 2.32 3.21 -7.93
CA MET A 106 0.95 3.22 -7.45
C MET A 106 0.02 3.56 -8.60
N ARG A 107 -1.07 2.81 -8.74
CA ARG A 107 -2.17 3.11 -9.66
C ARG A 107 -3.42 3.39 -8.85
N SER A 108 -4.24 4.34 -9.26
CA SER A 108 -5.53 4.58 -8.60
C SER A 108 -6.57 5.06 -9.60
N ASN A 109 -7.84 4.79 -9.31
CA ASN A 109 -8.97 5.35 -10.05
C ASN A 109 -9.55 6.60 -9.36
N CYS A 110 -8.78 7.19 -8.45
CA CYS A 110 -9.24 8.24 -7.56
C CYS A 110 -8.98 9.63 -8.16
N GLY A 111 -9.82 10.59 -7.80
CA GLY A 111 -9.52 12.00 -8.06
C GLY A 111 -8.52 12.56 -7.04
N ASN A 112 -8.49 13.89 -6.90
CA ASN A 112 -7.60 14.58 -5.95
C ASN A 112 -7.82 14.20 -4.47
N ALA A 113 -8.98 13.66 -4.14
CA ALA A 113 -9.33 13.15 -2.82
C ALA A 113 -10.09 11.82 -2.94
N PRO A 114 -9.89 10.87 -2.01
CA PRO A 114 -10.58 9.59 -2.07
C PRO A 114 -12.06 9.76 -1.76
N LYS A 115 -12.90 9.08 -2.53
CA LYS A 115 -14.35 8.94 -2.30
C LYS A 115 -14.67 7.46 -2.08
N GLN A 116 -15.83 7.13 -1.51
CA GLN A 116 -16.19 5.73 -1.31
C GLN A 116 -16.12 4.95 -2.64
N GLY A 117 -15.44 3.80 -2.64
CA GLY A 117 -15.20 2.99 -3.84
C GLY A 117 -13.96 3.39 -4.65
N CYS A 118 -13.25 4.45 -4.25
CA CYS A 118 -11.89 4.74 -4.72
C CYS A 118 -10.98 3.57 -4.37
N ARG A 119 -10.20 3.11 -5.35
CA ARG A 119 -9.24 2.01 -5.22
C ARG A 119 -7.85 2.46 -5.64
N ALA A 120 -6.87 1.97 -4.92
CA ALA A 120 -5.46 2.15 -5.23
C ALA A 120 -4.75 0.79 -5.20
N SER A 121 -3.90 0.52 -6.17
CA SER A 121 -2.96 -0.60 -6.15
C SER A 121 -1.54 -0.08 -5.92
N VAL A 122 -0.79 -0.75 -5.06
CA VAL A 122 0.59 -0.39 -4.70
C VAL A 122 1.48 -1.59 -4.99
N GLU A 123 2.39 -1.41 -5.94
CA GLU A 123 3.39 -2.41 -6.26
C GLU A 123 4.61 -2.23 -5.35
N VAL A 124 5.05 -3.32 -4.73
CA VAL A 124 6.18 -3.34 -3.79
C VAL A 124 7.14 -4.48 -4.12
N MET A 125 8.42 -4.25 -3.87
CA MET A 125 9.39 -5.33 -3.69
C MET A 125 9.50 -5.64 -2.21
N ILE A 126 9.45 -6.91 -1.85
CA ILE A 126 9.46 -7.40 -0.48
C ILE A 126 10.76 -8.15 -0.23
N ASP A 127 11.43 -7.80 0.85
CA ASP A 127 12.52 -8.57 1.45
C ASP A 127 12.10 -8.91 2.88
N ALA A 128 11.87 -10.19 3.14
CA ALA A 128 11.37 -10.68 4.42
C ALA A 128 12.21 -11.85 4.94
N SER A 129 12.34 -11.95 6.26
CA SER A 129 12.86 -13.15 6.91
C SER A 129 12.11 -13.43 8.20
N TYR A 130 11.90 -14.70 8.50
CA TYR A 130 11.11 -15.11 9.65
C TYR A 130 11.73 -16.33 10.33
N THR A 131 11.73 -16.36 11.66
CA THR A 131 12.19 -17.53 12.41
C THR A 131 11.02 -18.48 12.64
N VAL A 132 11.18 -19.73 12.22
CA VAL A 132 10.21 -20.83 12.46
C VAL A 132 10.92 -22.05 13.02
N VAL A 133 10.19 -22.86 13.77
CA VAL A 133 10.66 -24.19 14.19
C VAL A 133 10.15 -25.23 13.21
N ASP A 134 11.05 -25.99 12.60
CA ASP A 134 10.68 -27.05 11.66
C ASP A 134 10.12 -28.30 12.37
N ALA A 135 9.62 -29.26 11.60
CA ALA A 135 9.02 -30.49 12.16
C ALA A 135 9.99 -31.34 13.00
N LEU A 136 11.30 -31.10 12.88
CA LEU A 136 12.35 -31.77 13.64
C LEU A 136 12.77 -30.97 14.89
N GLY A 137 12.13 -29.82 15.15
CA GLY A 137 12.42 -28.96 16.29
C GLY A 137 13.59 -28.00 16.07
N ASN A 138 14.12 -27.88 14.84
CA ASN A 138 15.22 -26.98 14.56
C ASN A 138 14.72 -25.59 14.18
N GLU A 139 15.36 -24.57 14.72
CA GLU A 139 15.12 -23.20 14.27
C GLU A 139 15.66 -22.98 12.85
N ARG A 140 14.82 -22.37 12.02
CA ARG A 140 15.14 -21.98 10.65
C ARG A 140 14.78 -20.53 10.46
N ARG A 141 15.63 -19.81 9.73
CA ARG A 141 15.36 -18.43 9.31
C ARG A 141 15.49 -18.28 7.80
N PRO A 142 14.49 -18.72 7.01
CA PRO A 142 14.50 -18.49 5.58
C PRO A 142 14.38 -17.01 5.25
N ASP A 143 15.07 -16.61 4.19
CA ASP A 143 14.87 -15.32 3.51
C ASP A 143 13.89 -15.52 2.35
N LYS A 144 12.97 -14.56 2.18
CA LYS A 144 12.05 -14.49 1.05
C LYS A 144 12.22 -13.14 0.36
N ARG A 145 12.38 -13.19 -0.97
CA ARG A 145 12.32 -12.03 -1.84
C ARG A 145 11.16 -12.18 -2.80
N ASP A 146 10.34 -11.15 -2.90
CA ASP A 146 9.12 -11.22 -3.70
C ASP A 146 8.76 -9.87 -4.31
N GLN A 147 7.87 -9.91 -5.29
CA GLN A 147 7.21 -8.72 -5.84
C GLN A 147 5.71 -8.87 -5.57
N GLY A 148 5.16 -7.96 -4.79
CA GLY A 148 3.75 -7.98 -4.37
C GLY A 148 2.98 -6.78 -4.89
N GLU A 149 1.65 -6.92 -4.95
CA GLU A 149 0.73 -5.81 -5.15
C GLU A 149 -0.31 -5.82 -4.03
N PHE A 150 -0.43 -4.68 -3.33
CA PHE A 150 -1.54 -4.46 -2.41
C PHE A 150 -2.67 -3.74 -3.15
N LEU A 151 -3.88 -4.27 -3.08
CA LEU A 151 -5.08 -3.56 -3.52
C LEU A 151 -5.80 -3.00 -2.31
N LEU A 152 -6.08 -1.69 -2.31
CA LEU A 152 -6.79 -1.02 -1.24
C LEU A 152 -8.05 -0.33 -1.77
N GLU A 153 -9.06 -0.23 -0.92
CA GLU A 153 -10.25 0.60 -1.15
C GLU A 153 -10.48 1.61 -0.03
N TRP A 154 -10.98 2.78 -0.40
CA TRP A 154 -11.47 3.77 0.56
C TRP A 154 -12.93 3.49 0.91
N ASN A 155 -13.20 3.24 2.19
CA ASN A 155 -14.56 2.93 2.67
C ASN A 155 -15.39 4.16 3.06
N GLY A 156 -14.84 5.37 2.90
CA GLY A 156 -15.43 6.62 3.39
C GLY A 156 -14.73 7.22 4.61
N ASN A 157 -13.92 6.43 5.33
CA ASN A 157 -13.21 6.85 6.54
C ASN A 157 -11.72 6.45 6.53
N LYS A 158 -11.40 5.25 6.07
CA LYS A 158 -10.02 4.75 5.99
C LYS A 158 -9.82 3.84 4.78
N TRP A 159 -8.56 3.66 4.41
CA TRP A 159 -8.15 2.63 3.47
C TRP A 159 -8.24 1.26 4.12
N LEU A 160 -8.71 0.28 3.36
CA LEU A 160 -8.78 -1.13 3.73
C LEU A 160 -8.20 -1.98 2.61
N PHE A 161 -7.51 -3.06 2.95
CA PHE A 161 -6.98 -4.00 1.97
C PHE A 161 -8.11 -4.85 1.38
N LEU A 162 -8.11 -4.97 0.05
CA LEU A 162 -8.92 -5.89 -0.71
C LEU A 162 -8.15 -7.16 -1.11
N ALA A 163 -6.82 -7.09 -1.21
CA ALA A 163 -5.96 -8.22 -1.58
C ALA A 163 -4.49 -7.96 -1.18
N GLY A 164 -3.68 -9.03 -1.18
CA GLY A 164 -2.22 -8.96 -1.08
C GLY A 164 -1.65 -8.98 0.35
N MET A 165 -2.44 -9.28 1.37
CA MET A 165 -2.01 -9.34 2.78
C MET A 165 -1.45 -10.70 3.19
#